data_AF-A0A0D0VMR7-F1
#
_entry.id   AF-A0A0D0VMR7-F1
#
_cell.length_a   1.000
_cell.length_b   1.000
_cell.length_c   1.000
_cell.angle_alpha   90.00
_cell.angle_beta   90.00
_cell.angle_gamma   90.00
#
_symmetry.space_group_name_H-M   'P 1'
#
loop_
_entity.id
_entity.type
_entity.pdbx_description
1 polymer ?
#
loop_
_entity_poly.entity_id
_entity_poly.type
_entity_poly.pdbx_seq_one_letter_code
_entity_poly.pdbx_strand_id
1 'polypeptide(L)' 'FGVGSEIIAQICESTAFDYLDAPPERITGADVPTPYAESLETMAFPDTPLIAKVIKRHLYRQ' A
#
# COMPACT_ATOMS: atom_id res chain seq x y z
N PHE A 1 -11.34 -5.38 3.56
CA PHE A 1 -11.80 -5.26 2.16
C PHE A 1 -11.54 -3.83 1.69
N GLY A 2 -10.98 -3.63 0.50
CA GLY A 2 -10.69 -2.28 -0.01
C GLY A 2 -10.24 -2.34 -1.47
N VAL A 3 -10.23 -1.19 -2.14
CA VAL A 3 -9.97 -1.09 -3.60
C VAL A 3 -8.65 -1.74 -3.99
N GLY A 4 -7.58 -1.50 -3.23
CA GLY A 4 -6.28 -2.12 -3.51
C GLY A 4 -6.26 -3.65 -3.37
N SER A 5 -7.16 -4.24 -2.58
CA SER A 5 -7.25 -5.70 -2.47
C SER A 5 -7.83 -6.32 -3.74
N GLU A 6 -8.88 -5.69 -4.29
CA GLU A 6 -9.49 -6.13 -5.54
C GLU A 6 -8.54 -5.96 -6.73
N ILE A 7 -7.84 -4.83 -6.81
CA ILE A 7 -6.83 -4.61 -7.86
C ILE A 7 -5.78 -5.73 -7.85
N ILE A 8 -5.26 -6.08 -6.68
CA ILE A 8 -4.27 -7.15 -6.57
C ILE A 8 -4.87 -8.51 -6.93
N ALA A 9 -6.08 -8.81 -6.48
CA ALA A 9 -6.77 -10.07 -6.84
C ALA A 9 -6.90 -10.21 -8.36
N GLN A 10 -7.41 -9.18 -9.04
CA GLN A 10 -7.53 -9.15 -10.51
C GLN A 10 -6.17 -9.34 -11.20
N ILE A 11 -5.11 -8.69 -10.71
CA ILE A 11 -3.77 -8.84 -11.29
C ILE A 11 -3.27 -10.27 -11.11
N CYS A 12 -3.39 -10.82 -9.90
CA CYS A 12 -2.92 -12.18 -9.55
C CYS A 12 -3.69 -13.29 -10.26
N GLU A 13 -4.96 -13.08 -10.59
CA GLU A 13 -5.79 -14.03 -11.34
C GLU A 13 -5.60 -13.91 -12.87
N SER A 14 -4.95 -12.85 -13.33
CA SER A 14 -4.72 -12.57 -14.75
C SER A 14 -3.32 -12.99 -15.23
N THR A 15 -3.11 -12.97 -16.55
CA THR A 15 -1.79 -13.17 -17.17
C THR A 15 -0.78 -12.08 -16.80
N ALA A 16 -1.20 -10.97 -16.19
CA ALA A 16 -0.29 -9.93 -15.71
C ALA A 16 0.59 -10.40 -14.54
N PHE A 17 0.18 -11.45 -13.82
CA PHE A 17 0.94 -12.00 -12.71
C PHE A 17 2.37 -12.41 -13.11
N ASP A 18 2.53 -13.00 -14.31
CA ASP A 18 3.83 -13.44 -14.82
C ASP A 18 4.81 -12.29 -15.12
N TYR A 19 4.32 -11.05 -15.19
CA TYR A 19 5.13 -9.86 -15.45
C TYR A 19 5.60 -9.16 -14.17
N LEU A 20 5.23 -9.64 -12.98
CA LEU A 20 5.60 -9.02 -11.71
C LEU A 20 7.00 -9.45 -11.26
N ASP A 21 7.95 -8.50 -11.27
CA ASP A 21 9.31 -8.71 -10.74
C ASP A 21 9.37 -8.75 -9.19
N ALA A 22 8.30 -8.27 -8.54
CA ALA A 22 8.18 -8.20 -7.09
C ALA A 22 6.72 -8.42 -6.66
N PRO A 23 6.49 -8.95 -5.44
CA PRO A 23 5.13 -9.14 -4.94
C PRO A 23 4.43 -7.78 -4.82
N PRO A 24 3.13 -7.67 -5.15
CA PRO A 24 2.39 -6.42 -4.98
C PRO A 24 2.10 -6.17 -3.49
N GLU A 25 2.28 -4.93 -3.02
CA GLU A 25 1.98 -4.49 -1.65
C GLU A 25 0.94 -3.36 -1.66
N ARG A 26 0.14 -3.28 -0.59
CA ARG A 26 -0.87 -2.24 -0.41
C ARG A 26 -0.43 -1.24 0.64
N ILE A 27 -0.54 0.04 0.30
CA ILE A 27 -0.42 1.14 1.25
C ILE A 27 -1.83 1.66 1.50
N THR A 28 -2.28 1.58 2.75
CA THR A 28 -3.64 1.99 3.17
C THR A 28 -3.56 2.83 4.43
N GLY A 29 -4.68 3.44 4.81
CA GLY A 29 -4.83 3.97 6.17
C GLY A 29 -4.70 2.86 7.22
N ALA A 30 -4.39 3.28 8.44
CA ALA A 30 -4.32 2.39 9.59
C ALA A 30 -5.69 1.73 9.84
N ASP A 31 -5.68 0.47 10.27
CA ASP A 31 -6.91 -0.32 10.54
C ASP A 31 -7.50 0.05 11.91
N VAL A 32 -7.82 1.32 12.09
CA VAL A 32 -8.41 1.91 13.28
C VAL A 32 -9.43 2.98 12.88
N PRO A 33 -10.46 3.24 13.69
CA PRO A 33 -11.30 4.42 13.50
C PRO A 33 -10.45 5.69 13.50
N THR A 34 -10.76 6.65 12.63
CA THR A 34 -10.01 7.91 12.54
C THR A 34 -9.96 8.61 13.90
N PRO A 35 -8.78 8.78 14.49
CA PRO A 35 -8.64 9.43 15.79
C PRO A 35 -8.83 10.94 15.67
N TYR A 36 -9.39 11.56 16.70
CA TYR A 36 -9.63 13.01 16.72
C TYR A 36 -8.36 13.85 16.94
N ALA A 37 -7.35 13.28 17.63
CA ALA A 37 -6.12 14.00 17.90
C ALA A 37 -5.32 14.19 16.60
N GLU A 38 -5.02 15.44 16.22
CA GLU A 38 -4.37 15.82 14.95
C GLU A 38 -3.10 15.01 14.64
N SER A 39 -2.26 14.77 15.65
CA SER A 39 -1.03 13.99 15.50
C SER A 39 -1.32 12.53 15.13
N LEU A 40 -2.36 11.94 15.73
CA LEU A 40 -2.79 10.57 15.46
C LEU A 40 -3.55 10.48 14.14
N GLU A 41 -4.33 11.51 13.79
CA GLU A 41 -5.06 11.58 12.52
C GLU A 41 -4.07 11.59 11.35
N THR A 42 -3.03 12.40 11.46
CA THR A 42 -1.95 12.47 10.45
C THR A 42 -1.28 11.11 10.25
N MET A 43 -1.07 10.35 11.34
CA MET A 43 -0.49 9.00 11.26
C MET A 43 -1.47 7.92 10.77
N ALA A 44 -2.78 8.19 10.80
CA ALA A 44 -3.80 7.24 10.38
C ALA A 44 -3.90 7.13 8.85
N PHE A 45 -3.43 8.14 8.11
CA PHE A 45 -3.47 8.18 6.65
C PHE A 45 -2.07 8.04 6.03
N PRO A 46 -1.97 7.45 4.83
CA PRO A 46 -0.68 7.32 4.16
C PRO A 46 -0.16 8.68 3.67
N ASP A 47 1.13 8.90 3.84
CA ASP A 47 1.83 10.13 3.43
C ASP A 47 2.87 9.86 2.31
N THR A 48 3.34 10.92 1.67
CA THR A 48 4.34 10.84 0.60
C THR A 48 5.65 10.17 1.05
N PRO A 49 6.21 10.48 2.24
CA PRO A 49 7.37 9.77 2.77
C PRO A 49 7.19 8.25 2.90
N LEU A 50 6.05 7.79 3.41
CA LEU A 50 5.73 6.37 3.51
C LEU A 50 5.68 5.73 2.12
N ILE A 51 5.01 6.36 1.17
CA ILE A 51 4.92 5.86 -0.21
C ILE A 51 6.32 5.73 -0.83
N ALA A 52 7.16 6.76 -0.71
CA ALA A 52 8.51 6.73 -1.23
C ALA A 52 9.37 5.62 -0.60
N LYS A 53 9.23 5.39 0.71
CA LYS A 53 9.91 4.32 1.44
C LYS A 53 9.51 2.93 0.94
N VAL A 54 8.21 2.70 0.75
CA VAL A 54 7.68 1.41 0.27
C VAL A 54 8.11 1.15 -1.18
N ILE A 55 8.07 2.16 -2.05
CA ILE A 55 8.55 2.04 -3.45
C ILE A 55 10.04 1.66 -3.49
N LYS A 56 10.88 2.34 -2.71
CA LYS A 56 12.32 2.04 -2.63
C LYS A 56 12.58 0.60 -2.20
N ARG A 57 11.85 0.14 -1.17
CA ARG A 57 11.90 -1.26 -0.71
C ARG A 57 11.50 -2.23 -1.82
N HIS A 58 10.44 -1.97 -2.59
CA HIS A 58 10.03 -2.81 -3.72
C HIS A 58 11.06 -2.86 -4.85
N LEU A 59 11.80 -1.78 -5.07
CA LEU A 59 12.85 -1.72 -6.07
C LEU A 59 14.21 -2.28 -5.56
N TYR A 60 14.25 -2.86 -4.35
CA TYR A 60 15.47 -3.31 -3.68
C TYR A 60 16.54 -2.21 -3.55
N ARG A 61 16.13 -0.94 -3.49
CA ARG A 61 17.00 0.23 -3.32
C ARG A 61 16.87 0.71 -1.88
N GLN A 62 17.92 0.60 -1.07
CA GLN A 62 17.96 1.16 0.29
C GLN A 62 18.24 2.65 0.25
#